data_AF-A0A225UBE4-F1
#
_entry.id   AF-A0A225UBE4-F1
#
_cell.length_a   1.000
_cell.length_b   1.000
_cell.length_c   1.000
_cell.angle_alpha   90.00
_cell.angle_beta   90.00
_cell.angle_gamma   90.00
#
_symmetry.space_group_name_H-M   'P 1'
#
loop_
_entity.id
_entity.type
_entity.pdbx_description
1 polymer ?
#
loop_
_entity_poly.entity_id
_entity_poly.type
_entity_poly.pdbx_seq_one_letter_code
_entity_poly.pdbx_strand_id
1 'polypeptide(L)'
;MTIRPFVTASSLDDFDEKASLSNALGGGSGGWSDKMTVYELRLKLSSSARNWCSQLSPHVRGDWTRFSKEFKVKYCKSQMSDSEKYCTMKQRKAETPLDFLYRLNAVVDRADIRYKKSERHREQHVKRFTYRLADSQLKSILKSQ
;
A
#
# COMPACT_ATOMS: atom_id res chain seq x y z
N MET A 1 -37.75 -3.93 22.69
CA MET A 1 -36.44 -4.55 22.42
C MET A 1 -35.76 -3.76 21.33
N THR A 2 -34.74 -2.99 21.65
CA THR A 2 -34.03 -2.16 20.65
C THR A 2 -32.87 -2.99 20.10
N ILE A 3 -33.02 -3.49 18.87
CA ILE A 3 -31.97 -4.20 18.16
C ILE A 3 -30.90 -3.17 17.80
N ARG A 4 -29.70 -3.32 18.38
CA ARG A 4 -28.52 -2.52 18.04
C ARG A 4 -28.14 -2.78 16.57
N PRO A 5 -27.88 -1.75 15.74
CA PRO A 5 -27.44 -1.98 14.38
C PRO A 5 -26.04 -2.62 14.40
N PHE A 6 -25.89 -3.67 13.60
CA PHE A 6 -24.66 -4.39 13.34
C PHE A 6 -23.66 -3.43 12.67
N VAL A 7 -22.49 -3.23 13.29
CA VAL A 7 -21.40 -2.44 12.71
C VAL A 7 -20.88 -3.20 11.49
N THR A 8 -21.20 -2.71 10.30
CA THR A 8 -20.69 -3.22 9.03
C THR A 8 -19.18 -3.06 8.94
N ALA A 9 -18.54 -3.99 8.24
CA ALA A 9 -17.09 -4.11 8.03
C ALA A 9 -16.41 -2.91 7.31
N SER A 10 -17.11 -1.80 7.11
CA SER A 10 -16.69 -0.60 6.39
C SER A 10 -15.69 0.28 7.15
N SER A 11 -15.55 0.12 8.47
CA SER A 11 -14.63 0.94 9.28
C SER A 11 -13.14 0.65 9.03
N LEU A 12 -12.80 -0.42 8.30
CA LEU A 12 -11.42 -0.73 7.95
C LEU A 12 -10.96 -0.01 6.68
N ASP A 13 -11.89 0.31 5.76
CA ASP A 13 -11.58 1.05 4.53
C ASP A 13 -11.33 2.55 4.80
N ASP A 14 -11.98 3.12 5.82
CA ASP A 14 -11.77 4.51 6.24
C ASP A 14 -10.59 4.69 7.24
N PHE A 15 -9.99 3.58 7.69
CA PHE A 15 -8.83 3.64 8.58
C PHE A 15 -7.59 3.97 7.73
N ASP A 16 -7.15 5.23 7.78
CA ASP A 16 -5.87 5.63 7.18
C ASP A 16 -4.71 5.02 8.00
N GLU A 17 -4.41 3.77 7.64
CA GLU A 17 -3.44 2.90 8.28
C GLU A 17 -2.01 3.42 8.13
N LYS A 18 -1.72 4.10 7.02
CA LYS A 18 -0.42 4.72 6.74
C LYS A 18 -0.19 5.94 7.61
N ALA A 19 -1.19 6.81 7.79
CA ALA A 19 -1.15 7.96 8.68
C ALA A 19 -1.15 7.52 10.14
N SER A 20 -1.91 6.49 10.50
CA SER A 20 -1.95 5.97 11.88
C SER A 20 -0.63 5.31 12.27
N LEU A 21 -0.02 4.54 11.35
CA LEU A 21 1.32 4.03 11.53
C LEU A 21 2.36 5.15 11.51
N SER A 22 2.31 6.13 10.60
CA SER A 22 3.28 7.24 10.60
C SER A 22 3.18 8.11 11.85
N ASN A 23 1.97 8.36 12.36
CA ASN A 23 1.74 9.10 13.60
C ASN A 23 2.20 8.31 14.82
N ALA A 24 2.07 6.97 14.83
CA ALA A 24 2.66 6.10 15.84
C ALA A 24 4.20 5.98 15.70
N LEU A 25 4.71 6.00 14.46
CA LEU A 25 6.13 5.91 14.10
C LEU A 25 6.86 7.25 14.29
N GLY A 26 6.15 8.37 14.50
CA GLY A 26 6.72 9.64 14.97
C GLY A 26 7.25 9.58 16.41
N GLY A 27 7.04 8.48 17.12
CA GLY A 27 7.48 8.26 18.50
C GLY A 27 8.89 7.68 18.67
N GLY A 28 9.73 7.70 17.64
CA GLY A 28 11.11 7.19 17.72
C GLY A 28 12.12 8.08 18.44
N SER A 29 11.75 9.33 18.81
CA SER A 29 12.64 10.27 19.51
C SER A 29 12.02 10.88 20.78
N GLY A 30 10.98 10.26 21.33
CA GLY A 30 10.17 10.85 22.41
C GLY A 30 9.83 9.92 23.56
N GLY A 31 10.80 9.15 24.10
CA GLY A 31 10.74 8.63 25.48
C GLY A 31 9.66 7.60 25.87
N TRP A 32 8.91 7.01 24.93
CA TRP A 32 7.90 6.01 25.25
C TRP A 32 8.47 4.58 25.21
N SER A 33 7.99 3.70 26.09
CA SER A 33 8.35 2.28 26.05
C SER A 33 7.55 1.53 24.98
N ASP A 34 8.15 0.50 24.36
CA ASP A 34 7.51 -0.38 23.39
C ASP A 34 6.13 -0.89 23.83
N LYS A 35 6.02 -1.26 25.11
CA LYS A 35 4.77 -1.74 25.72
C LYS A 35 3.68 -0.67 25.72
N MET A 36 4.04 0.59 25.95
CA MET A 36 3.11 1.73 25.91
C MET A 36 2.63 1.98 24.47
N THR A 37 3.54 1.93 23.50
CA THR A 37 3.23 2.11 22.07
C THR A 37 2.29 1.02 21.55
N VAL A 38 2.53 -0.24 21.93
CA VAL A 38 1.62 -1.36 21.56
C VAL A 38 0.26 -1.21 22.22
N TYR A 39 0.20 -0.79 23.48
CA TYR A 39 -1.07 -0.56 24.18
C TYR A 39 -1.91 0.54 23.54
N GLU A 40 -1.28 1.69 23.26
CA GLU A 40 -1.93 2.83 22.60
C GLU A 40 -2.47 2.45 21.22
N LEU A 41 -1.67 1.75 20.41
CA LEU A 41 -2.12 1.27 19.10
C LEU A 41 -3.33 0.33 19.25
N ARG A 42 -3.28 -0.62 20.19
CA ARG A 42 -4.40 -1.55 20.44
C ARG A 42 -5.70 -0.82 20.79
N LEU A 43 -5.66 0.27 21.55
CA LEU A 43 -6.87 1.04 21.88
C LEU A 43 -7.55 1.62 20.64
N LYS A 44 -6.76 2.03 19.64
CA LYS A 44 -7.23 2.61 18.37
C LYS A 44 -7.73 1.59 17.35
N LEU A 45 -7.54 0.30 17.61
CA LEU A 45 -7.97 -0.78 16.70
C LEU A 45 -9.45 -1.16 16.87
N SER A 46 -10.04 -1.70 15.80
CA SER A 46 -11.37 -2.30 15.84
C SER A 46 -11.45 -3.49 16.80
N SER A 47 -12.65 -3.86 17.25
CA SER A 47 -12.84 -4.98 18.18
C SER A 47 -12.25 -6.29 17.66
N SER A 48 -12.38 -6.58 16.36
CA SER A 48 -11.79 -7.76 15.73
C SER A 48 -10.27 -7.74 15.75
N ALA A 49 -9.65 -6.58 15.47
CA ALA A 49 -8.20 -6.42 15.50
C ALA A 49 -7.64 -6.48 16.94
N ARG A 50 -8.33 -5.88 17.93
CA ARG A 50 -7.99 -6.02 19.35
C ARG A 50 -8.05 -7.47 19.84
N ASN A 51 -9.06 -8.22 19.40
CA ASN A 51 -9.18 -9.63 19.75
C ASN A 51 -8.01 -10.44 19.20
N TRP A 52 -7.64 -10.23 17.93
CA TRP A 52 -6.45 -10.85 17.34
C TRP A 52 -5.16 -10.45 18.09
N CYS A 53 -4.96 -9.17 18.41
CA CYS A 53 -3.78 -8.74 19.18
C CYS A 53 -3.68 -9.44 20.54
N SER A 54 -4.81 -9.80 21.14
CA SER A 54 -4.87 -10.46 22.44
C SER A 54 -4.46 -11.93 22.36
N GLN A 55 -4.57 -12.56 21.18
CA GLN A 55 -4.15 -13.94 20.88
C GLN A 55 -2.65 -14.08 20.61
N LEU A 56 -1.94 -12.97 20.39
CA LEU A 56 -0.48 -12.98 20.24
C LEU A 56 0.22 -13.34 21.55
N SER A 57 1.39 -13.98 21.44
CA SER A 57 2.18 -14.35 22.61
C SER A 57 2.60 -13.12 23.44
N PRO A 58 2.79 -13.23 24.76
CA PRO A 58 3.19 -12.11 25.61
C PRO A 58 4.46 -11.39 25.12
N HIS A 59 5.42 -12.15 24.58
CA HIS A 59 6.68 -11.61 24.03
C HIS A 59 6.48 -10.79 22.76
N VAL A 60 5.46 -11.10 21.95
CA VAL A 60 5.12 -10.30 20.76
C VAL A 60 4.32 -9.06 21.15
N ARG A 61 3.44 -9.16 22.17
CA ARG A 61 2.61 -8.03 22.63
C ARG A 61 3.36 -6.93 23.37
N GLY A 62 4.57 -7.21 23.87
CA GLY A 62 5.39 -6.27 24.64
C GLY A 62 6.50 -5.59 23.85
N ASP A 63 6.76 -6.04 22.62
CA ASP A 63 7.86 -5.61 21.75
C ASP A 63 7.26 -4.97 20.50
N TRP A 64 7.56 -3.69 20.27
CA TRP A 64 6.97 -2.93 19.17
C TRP A 64 7.41 -3.47 17.82
N THR A 65 8.67 -3.90 17.70
CA THR A 65 9.24 -4.42 16.45
C THR A 65 8.55 -5.72 16.03
N ARG A 66 8.36 -6.64 16.98
CA ARG A 66 7.68 -7.92 16.76
C ARG A 66 6.19 -7.73 16.52
N PHE A 67 5.53 -6.91 17.34
CA PHE A 67 4.11 -6.60 17.19
C PHE A 67 3.82 -5.98 15.82
N SER A 68 4.57 -4.93 15.45
CA SER A 68 4.35 -4.21 14.19
C SER A 68 4.61 -5.09 12.97
N LYS A 69 5.53 -6.06 13.04
CA LYS A 69 5.75 -7.05 11.99
C LYS A 69 4.53 -7.96 11.79
N GLU A 70 4.02 -8.58 12.86
CA GLU A 70 2.84 -9.45 12.79
C GLU A 70 1.59 -8.66 12.38
N PHE A 71 1.45 -7.43 12.89
CA PHE A 71 0.36 -6.53 12.53
C PHE A 71 0.39 -6.21 11.04
N LYS A 72 1.57 -5.86 10.51
CA LYS A 72 1.76 -5.65 9.08
C LYS A 72 1.41 -6.90 8.28
N VAL A 73 1.87 -8.09 8.67
CA VAL A 73 1.54 -9.32 7.94
C VAL A 73 0.02 -9.60 7.91
N LYS A 74 -0.67 -9.35 9.02
CA LYS A 74 -2.10 -9.67 9.17
C LYS A 74 -3.02 -8.65 8.51
N TYR A 75 -2.73 -7.37 8.68
CA TYR A 75 -3.63 -6.26 8.33
C TYR A 75 -3.10 -5.41 7.19
N CYS A 76 -1.79 -5.14 7.15
CA CYS A 76 -1.21 -4.56 5.95
C CYS A 76 -1.14 -5.66 4.87
N LYS A 77 -2.12 -5.71 3.96
CA LYS A 77 -1.86 -6.33 2.66
C LYS A 77 -0.54 -5.75 2.18
N SER A 78 0.43 -6.59 1.80
CA SER A 78 1.68 -6.14 1.19
C SER A 78 1.32 -5.33 -0.06
N GLN A 79 1.06 -4.05 0.13
CA GLN A 79 0.83 -3.14 -0.95
C GLN A 79 2.21 -2.99 -1.56
N MET A 80 2.36 -3.56 -2.75
CA MET A 80 3.53 -3.33 -3.59
C MET A 80 3.92 -1.85 -3.46
N SER A 81 5.19 -1.59 -3.20
CA SER A 81 5.70 -0.22 -3.23
C SER A 81 5.32 0.42 -4.56
N ASP A 82 5.19 1.75 -4.62
CA ASP A 82 4.79 2.39 -5.88
C ASP A 82 5.81 2.12 -7.01
N SER A 83 7.09 1.89 -6.67
CA SER A 83 8.12 1.41 -7.61
C SER A 83 7.84 -0.02 -8.11
N GLU A 84 7.46 -0.94 -7.22
CA GLU A 84 7.05 -2.30 -7.60
C GLU A 84 5.77 -2.29 -8.42
N LYS A 85 4.78 -1.45 -8.06
CA LYS A 85 3.58 -1.23 -8.86
C LYS A 85 3.96 -0.74 -10.25
N TYR A 86 4.81 0.29 -10.37
CA TYR A 86 5.30 0.79 -11.65
C TYR A 86 5.95 -0.32 -12.50
N CYS A 87 6.79 -1.16 -11.89
CA CYS A 87 7.46 -2.24 -12.61
C CYS A 87 6.51 -3.37 -13.04
N THR A 88 5.46 -3.62 -12.25
CA THR A 88 4.55 -4.76 -12.43
C THR A 88 3.21 -4.42 -13.09
N MET A 89 2.91 -3.13 -13.27
CA MET A 89 1.63 -2.67 -13.81
C MET A 89 1.38 -3.18 -15.24
N LYS A 90 0.16 -3.64 -15.52
CA LYS A 90 -0.30 -4.04 -16.87
C LYS A 90 -1.57 -3.28 -17.22
N GLN A 91 -1.83 -3.09 -18.51
CA GLN A 91 -3.12 -2.57 -18.99
C GLN A 91 -4.25 -3.52 -18.55
N ARG A 92 -5.33 -2.98 -18.01
CA ARG A 92 -6.52 -3.77 -17.63
C ARG A 92 -7.37 -4.05 -18.87
N LYS A 93 -8.15 -5.15 -18.86
CA LYS A 93 -8.97 -5.55 -20.02
C LYS A 93 -9.97 -4.49 -20.48
N ALA A 94 -10.54 -3.73 -19.55
CA ALA A 94 -11.55 -2.69 -19.82
C ALA A 94 -10.94 -1.29 -20.00
N GLU A 95 -9.62 -1.15 -19.93
CA GLU A 95 -8.93 0.14 -19.93
C GLU A 95 -8.39 0.44 -21.31
N THR A 96 -8.60 1.67 -21.81
CA THR A 96 -8.00 2.09 -23.07
C THR A 96 -6.48 2.26 -22.92
N PRO A 97 -5.69 2.22 -24.01
CA PRO A 97 -4.25 2.48 -23.93
C PRO A 97 -3.90 3.84 -23.29
N LEU A 98 -4.75 4.84 -23.53
CA LEU A 98 -4.57 6.19 -22.96
C LEU A 98 -4.83 6.21 -21.45
N ASP A 99 -5.90 5.57 -20.99
CA ASP A 99 -6.20 5.45 -19.56
C ASP A 99 -5.06 4.70 -18.82
N PHE A 100 -4.51 3.66 -19.46
CA PHE A 100 -3.36 2.95 -18.93
C PHE A 100 -2.13 3.85 -18.82
N LEU A 101 -1.87 4.70 -19.82
CA LEU A 101 -0.77 5.66 -19.78
C LEU A 101 -0.93 6.63 -18.61
N TYR A 102 -2.12 7.20 -18.41
CA TYR A 102 -2.39 8.10 -17.29
C TYR A 102 -2.21 7.42 -15.94
N ARG A 103 -2.72 6.19 -15.79
CA ARG A 103 -2.53 5.41 -14.56
C ARG A 103 -1.06 5.08 -14.31
N LEU A 104 -0.30 4.76 -15.34
CA LEU A 104 1.14 4.49 -15.24
C LEU A 104 1.91 5.75 -14.81
N ASN A 105 1.60 6.91 -15.39
CA ASN A 105 2.19 8.20 -15.01
C ASN A 105 1.90 8.56 -13.55
N ALA A 106 0.67 8.37 -13.09
CA ALA A 106 0.31 8.65 -11.70
C ALA A 106 1.11 7.80 -10.71
N VAL A 107 1.46 6.55 -11.05
CA VAL A 107 2.29 5.69 -10.20
C VAL A 107 3.76 6.10 -10.26
N VAL A 108 4.24 6.55 -11.41
CA VAL A 108 5.59 7.12 -11.56
C VAL A 108 5.77 8.33 -10.65
N ASP A 109 4.79 9.24 -10.62
CA ASP A 109 4.84 10.42 -9.75
C ASP A 109 4.83 10.03 -8.27
N ARG A 110 3.99 9.06 -7.87
CA ARG A 110 3.96 8.54 -6.49
C ARG A 110 5.25 7.81 -6.09
N ALA A 111 5.91 7.17 -7.05
CA ALA A 111 7.17 6.48 -6.85
C ALA A 111 8.40 7.41 -6.88
N ASP A 112 8.21 8.72 -7.09
CA ASP A 112 9.28 9.71 -7.32
C ASP A 112 10.24 9.32 -8.46
N ILE A 113 9.71 8.67 -9.51
CA ILE A 113 10.49 8.25 -10.66
C ILE A 113 10.59 9.40 -11.66
N ARG A 114 11.77 10.02 -11.73
CA ARG A 114 12.01 11.22 -12.55
C ARG A 114 12.32 10.87 -14.01
N TYR A 115 11.41 10.16 -14.68
CA TYR A 115 11.63 9.63 -16.03
C TYR A 115 11.86 10.71 -17.10
N LYS A 116 11.37 11.94 -16.87
CA LYS A 116 11.54 13.07 -17.79
C LYS A 116 12.98 13.61 -17.83
N LYS A 117 13.82 13.29 -16.84
CA LYS A 117 15.17 13.88 -16.66
C LYS A 117 16.21 13.49 -17.69
N SER A 118 16.05 12.36 -18.37
CA SER A 118 16.99 11.94 -19.42
C SER A 118 16.28 11.20 -20.53
N GLU A 119 16.84 11.25 -21.72
CA GLU A 119 16.35 10.48 -22.87
C GLU A 119 16.28 8.99 -22.57
N ARG A 120 17.34 8.43 -22.00
CA ARG A 120 17.39 7.03 -21.55
C ARG A 120 16.23 6.66 -20.63
N HIS A 121 15.86 7.51 -19.66
CA HIS A 121 14.76 7.22 -18.75
C HIS A 121 13.39 7.35 -19.44
N ARG A 122 13.24 8.31 -20.37
CA ARG A 122 12.02 8.45 -21.19
C ARG A 122 11.83 7.21 -22.06
N GLU A 123 12.87 6.75 -22.73
CA GLU A 123 12.82 5.52 -23.53
C GLU A 123 12.45 4.29 -22.70
N GLN A 124 13.05 4.13 -21.50
CA GLN A 124 12.72 3.01 -20.62
C GLN A 124 11.25 3.05 -20.19
N HIS A 125 10.72 4.24 -19.92
CA HIS A 125 9.32 4.43 -19.57
C HIS A 125 8.39 4.07 -20.74
N VAL A 126 8.69 4.53 -21.96
CA VAL A 126 7.95 4.18 -23.18
C VAL A 126 8.03 2.68 -23.46
N LYS A 127 9.23 2.07 -23.37
CA LYS A 127 9.42 0.62 -23.52
C LYS A 127 8.58 -0.16 -22.52
N ARG A 128 8.47 0.32 -21.28
CA ARG A 128 7.62 -0.29 -20.25
C ARG A 128 6.14 -0.16 -20.60
N PHE A 129 5.68 1.02 -20.99
CA PHE A 129 4.31 1.22 -21.46
C PHE A 129 3.96 0.25 -22.60
N THR A 130 4.75 0.24 -23.68
CA THR A 130 4.53 -0.63 -24.85
C THR A 130 4.59 -2.11 -24.49
N TYR A 131 5.53 -2.53 -23.65
CA TYR A 131 5.62 -3.93 -23.21
C TYR A 131 4.39 -4.38 -22.40
N ARG A 132 3.72 -3.46 -21.70
CA ARG A 132 2.61 -3.74 -20.78
C ARG A 132 1.21 -3.47 -21.35
N LEU A 133 1.14 -3.01 -22.60
CA LEU A 133 -0.11 -2.99 -23.38
C LEU A 133 -0.68 -4.40 -23.57
N ALA A 134 -2.00 -4.48 -23.42
CA ALA A 134 -2.81 -5.65 -23.72
C ALA A 134 -3.14 -5.74 -25.23
N ASP A 135 -3.26 -4.58 -25.89
CA ASP A 135 -3.49 -4.50 -27.34
C ASP A 135 -2.24 -4.95 -28.11
N SER A 136 -2.32 -6.13 -28.74
CA SER A 136 -1.21 -6.73 -29.48
C SER A 136 -0.89 -6.00 -30.79
N GLN A 137 -1.90 -5.42 -31.45
CA GLN A 137 -1.72 -4.71 -32.72
C GLN A 137 -1.03 -3.36 -32.47
N LEU A 138 -1.52 -2.58 -31.52
CA LEU A 138 -0.89 -1.32 -31.10
C LEU A 138 0.53 -1.55 -30.60
N LYS A 139 0.74 -2.62 -29.83
CA LYS A 139 2.07 -3.02 -29.36
C LYS A 139 3.04 -3.37 -30.48
N SER A 140 2.55 -3.95 -31.58
CA SER A 140 3.37 -4.25 -32.76
C SER A 140 3.80 -2.96 -33.47
N ILE A 141 2.84 -2.06 -33.71
CA ILE A 141 3.07 -0.76 -34.38
C ILE A 141 4.10 0.09 -33.60
N LEU A 142 3.95 0.17 -32.29
CA LEU A 142 4.85 0.95 -31.42
C LEU A 142 6.25 0.34 -31.26
N LYS A 143 6.46 -0.92 -31.67
CA LYS A 143 7.78 -1.58 -31.64
C LYS A 143 8.52 -1.50 -32.97
N SER A 144 7.80 -1.24 -34.07
CA SER A 144 8.37 -1.15 -35.41
C SER A 144 8.87 0.26 -35.77
N GLN A 145 8.71 1.24 -34.87
CA GLN A 145 9.29 2.57 -34.97
C GLN A 145 10.57 2.66 -34.15
#